data_AF-A0A336U3X4-F1
#
_entry.id   AF-A0A336U3X4-F1
#
_cell.length_a   1.000
_cell.length_b   1.000
_cell.length_c   1.000
_cell.angle_alpha   90.00
_cell.angle_beta   90.00
_cell.angle_gamma   90.00
#
_symmetry.space_group_name_H-M   'P 1'
#
loop_
_entity.id
_entity.type
_entity.pdbx_description
1 polymer ?
#
loop_
_entity_poly.entity_id
_entity_poly.type
_entity_poly.pdbx_seq_one_letter_code
_entity_poly.pdbx_strand_id
1 'polypeptide(L)'
;MSQKFAVMIAYDDDPNVKRYSPDFQTQDEFAKGWQSALKKAHHTSGQKSVITCGCRGKGEKRLYVRALPNGDAFILVKAANTGIEHDPSCVFFSLDARHTGLKGYASGVVRITTEGDMAVRLGIGMTEKDPPENQKCLPCPMFSDQKEVRPQ
;
A
#
# COMPACT_ATOMS: atom_id res chain seq x y z
N MET A 1 -10.29 4.71 -8.23
CA MET A 1 -11.25 4.36 -7.17
C MET A 1 -10.81 3.05 -6.56
N SER A 2 -10.76 2.94 -5.23
CA SER A 2 -10.39 1.70 -4.55
C SER A 2 -11.60 0.77 -4.44
N GLN A 3 -11.44 -0.49 -4.83
CA GLN A 3 -12.42 -1.56 -4.89
C GLN A 3 -12.22 -2.57 -3.75
N LYS A 4 -13.33 -2.99 -3.13
CA LYS A 4 -13.33 -4.11 -2.19
C LYS A 4 -13.42 -5.44 -2.93
N PHE A 5 -12.65 -6.40 -2.46
CA PHE A 5 -12.58 -7.75 -3.01
C PHE A 5 -13.06 -8.77 -2.00
N ALA A 6 -13.34 -9.99 -2.47
CA ALA A 6 -13.67 -11.09 -1.59
C ALA A 6 -12.54 -11.37 -0.59
N VAL A 7 -12.89 -11.79 0.62
CA VAL A 7 -11.93 -12.19 1.66
C VAL A 7 -12.04 -13.68 1.89
N MET A 8 -10.89 -14.34 2.02
CA MET A 8 -10.79 -15.76 2.27
C MET A 8 -10.27 -15.96 3.70
N ILE A 9 -10.99 -16.75 4.49
CA ILE A 9 -10.61 -17.09 5.86
C ILE A 9 -10.45 -18.60 5.95
N ALA A 10 -9.23 -19.05 6.22
CA ALA A 10 -8.94 -20.42 6.62
C ALA A 10 -8.95 -20.47 8.15
N TYR A 11 -9.79 -21.34 8.71
CA TYR A 11 -9.86 -21.58 10.15
C TYR A 11 -9.06 -22.85 10.48
N ASP A 12 -8.51 -22.95 11.69
CA ASP A 12 -7.74 -24.14 12.09
C ASP A 12 -8.64 -25.39 12.20
N ASP A 13 -9.89 -25.22 12.68
CA ASP A 13 -10.83 -26.32 12.87
C ASP A 13 -11.55 -26.77 11.59
N ASP A 14 -11.40 -26.04 10.49
CA ASP A 14 -12.12 -26.31 9.23
C ASP A 14 -11.11 -26.34 8.07
N PRO A 15 -10.92 -27.49 7.41
CA PRO A 15 -10.00 -27.59 6.29
C PRO A 15 -10.45 -26.76 5.07
N ASN A 16 -11.69 -26.27 5.06
CA ASN A 16 -12.24 -25.49 3.96
C ASN A 16 -12.05 -23.99 4.15
N VAL A 17 -11.55 -23.32 3.10
CA VAL A 17 -11.37 -21.87 3.08
C VAL A 17 -12.73 -21.21 2.83
N LYS A 18 -13.24 -20.47 3.83
CA LYS A 18 -14.49 -19.71 3.68
C LYS A 18 -14.25 -18.44 2.88
N ARG A 19 -15.04 -18.25 1.83
CA ARG A 19 -15.00 -17.07 0.97
C ARG A 19 -16.17 -16.15 1.27
N TYR A 20 -15.86 -14.90 1.59
CA TYR A 20 -16.83 -13.84 1.88
C TYR A 20 -16.81 -12.81 0.75
N SER A 21 -17.97 -12.54 0.14
CA SER A 21 -18.10 -11.56 -0.95
C SER A 21 -17.88 -10.12 -0.46
N PRO A 22 -17.58 -9.16 -1.34
CA PRO A 22 -17.53 -7.74 -0.98
C PRO A 22 -18.85 -7.23 -0.38
N ASP A 23 -19.98 -7.72 -0.89
CA ASP A 23 -21.32 -7.33 -0.44
C ASP A 23 -21.56 -7.77 1.00
N PHE A 24 -21.19 -9.02 1.35
CA PHE A 24 -21.28 -9.53 2.72
C PHE A 24 -20.42 -8.73 3.71
N GLN A 25 -19.34 -8.11 3.23
CA GLN A 25 -18.45 -7.28 4.05
C GLN A 25 -18.91 -5.83 4.20
N THR A 26 -19.92 -5.38 3.43
CA THR A 26 -20.29 -3.96 3.33
C THR A 26 -21.75 -3.67 3.60
N GLN A 27 -22.67 -4.58 3.26
CA GLN A 27 -24.09 -4.36 3.46
C GLN A 27 -24.45 -4.48 4.95
N ASP A 28 -25.27 -3.54 5.43
CA ASP A 28 -25.73 -3.49 6.83
C ASP A 28 -26.49 -4.76 7.24
N GLU A 29 -27.22 -5.37 6.30
CA GLU A 29 -27.95 -6.63 6.51
C GLU A 29 -27.04 -7.77 6.97
N PHE A 30 -25.79 -7.80 6.49
CA PHE A 30 -24.79 -8.80 6.83
C PHE A 30 -23.81 -8.35 7.92
N ALA A 31 -23.94 -7.12 8.45
CA ALA A 31 -22.99 -6.56 9.40
C ALA A 31 -22.80 -7.45 10.64
N LYS A 32 -23.90 -8.00 11.21
CA LYS A 32 -23.84 -8.92 12.36
C LYS A 32 -23.10 -10.22 12.03
N GLY A 33 -23.37 -10.81 10.87
CA GLY A 33 -22.72 -12.03 10.40
C GLY A 33 -21.23 -11.81 10.12
N TRP A 34 -20.90 -10.66 9.52
CA TRP A 34 -19.53 -10.26 9.23
C TRP A 34 -18.71 -10.03 10.51
N GLN A 35 -19.26 -9.29 11.48
CA GLN A 35 -18.62 -9.10 12.78
C GLN A 35 -18.40 -10.44 13.52
N SER A 36 -19.36 -11.36 13.43
CA SER A 36 -19.22 -12.70 14.02
C SER A 36 -18.10 -13.51 13.36
N ALA A 37 -17.96 -13.45 12.03
CA ALA A 37 -16.86 -14.09 11.31
C ALA A 37 -15.49 -13.49 11.70
N LEU A 38 -15.40 -12.17 11.79
CA LEU A 38 -14.17 -11.49 12.24
C LEU A 38 -13.81 -11.82 13.68
N LYS A 39 -14.80 -11.84 14.59
CA LYS A 39 -14.61 -12.24 15.98
C LYS A 39 -14.08 -13.67 16.09
N LYS A 40 -14.62 -14.60 15.30
CA LYS A 40 -14.12 -15.99 15.24
C LYS A 40 -12.69 -16.07 14.70
N ALA A 41 -12.37 -15.25 13.70
CA ALA A 41 -11.04 -15.22 13.10
C ALA A 41 -9.99 -14.47 13.95
N HIS A 42 -10.39 -13.72 14.97
CA HIS A 42 -9.48 -12.96 15.82
C HIS A 42 -8.62 -13.88 16.71
N HIS A 43 -7.29 -13.74 16.65
CA HIS A 43 -6.29 -14.62 17.29
C HIS A 43 -6.34 -14.70 18.83
N THR A 44 -7.28 -14.02 19.50
CA THR A 44 -7.41 -14.06 20.96
C THR A 44 -7.97 -15.38 21.49
N SER A 45 -8.63 -16.20 20.66
CA SER A 45 -9.24 -17.47 21.10
C SER A 45 -8.29 -18.67 21.07
N GLY A 46 -6.98 -18.48 20.83
CA GLY A 46 -6.01 -19.58 20.68
C GLY A 46 -6.11 -20.31 19.34
N GLN A 47 -7.05 -19.91 18.47
CA GLN A 47 -7.21 -20.47 17.13
C GLN A 47 -6.40 -19.69 16.10
N LYS A 48 -5.65 -20.42 15.27
CA LYS A 48 -4.83 -19.85 14.20
C LYS A 48 -5.67 -19.71 12.92
N SER A 49 -6.20 -18.52 12.67
CA SER A 49 -6.82 -18.21 11.38
C SER A 49 -5.82 -17.58 10.42
N VAL A 50 -5.96 -17.88 9.13
CA VAL A 50 -5.22 -17.20 8.04
C VAL A 50 -6.24 -16.47 7.17
N ILE A 51 -6.08 -15.15 7.06
CA ILE A 51 -7.00 -14.30 6.32
C ILE A 51 -6.25 -13.70 5.13
N THR A 52 -6.81 -13.87 3.93
CA THR A 52 -6.18 -13.44 2.69
C THR A 52 -7.17 -12.66 1.83
N CYS A 53 -6.71 -11.54 1.24
CA CYS A 53 -7.50 -10.80 0.26
C CYS A 53 -7.55 -11.54 -1.09
N GLY A 54 -8.73 -11.63 -1.69
CA GLY A 54 -8.96 -12.25 -3.01
C GLY A 54 -8.77 -11.32 -4.21
N CYS A 55 -8.00 -10.24 -4.08
CA CYS A 55 -7.64 -9.39 -5.22
C CYS A 55 -6.56 -10.04 -6.11
N ARG A 56 -6.35 -9.51 -7.31
CA ARG A 56 -5.39 -10.03 -8.31
C ARG A 56 -3.92 -9.69 -8.03
N GLY A 57 -3.63 -9.17 -6.84
CA GLY A 57 -2.28 -8.85 -6.40
C GLY A 57 -1.37 -10.09 -6.30
N LYS A 58 -0.07 -9.91 -6.52
CA LYS A 58 0.91 -11.02 -6.63
C LYS A 58 1.48 -11.51 -5.31
N GLY A 59 1.38 -10.75 -4.21
CA GLY A 59 1.95 -11.18 -2.93
C GLY A 59 1.00 -12.05 -2.11
N GLU A 60 1.36 -12.26 -0.84
CA GLU A 60 0.59 -13.08 0.09
C GLU A 60 -0.74 -12.43 0.47
N LYS A 61 -0.83 -11.08 0.41
CA LYS A 61 -2.08 -10.33 0.64
C LYS A 61 -2.74 -10.65 2.00
N ARG A 62 -1.91 -10.91 3.02
CA ARG A 62 -2.36 -11.27 4.36
C ARG A 62 -3.07 -10.10 5.04
N LEU A 63 -4.19 -10.41 5.67
CA LEU A 63 -4.97 -9.51 6.48
C LEU A 63 -5.00 -10.02 7.94
N TYR A 64 -5.26 -9.11 8.87
CA TYR A 64 -5.44 -9.38 10.28
C TYR A 64 -6.75 -8.77 10.75
N VAL A 65 -7.35 -9.38 11.76
CA VAL A 65 -8.46 -8.78 12.47
C VAL A 65 -7.90 -7.92 13.60
N ARG A 66 -8.37 -6.68 13.70
CA ARG A 66 -8.09 -5.78 14.82
C ARG A 66 -9.40 -5.46 15.53
N ALA A 67 -9.43 -5.65 16.84
CA ALA A 67 -10.52 -5.13 17.68
C ALA A 67 -10.39 -3.61 17.84
N LEU A 68 -11.51 -2.91 17.73
CA LEU A 68 -11.60 -1.49 18.04
C LEU A 68 -11.63 -1.27 19.56
N PRO A 69 -11.10 -0.13 20.06
CA PRO A 69 -11.00 0.15 21.49
C PRO A 69 -12.36 0.18 22.22
N ASN A 70 -13.45 0.32 21.48
CA ASN A 70 -14.82 0.34 22.01
C ASN A 70 -15.37 -1.08 22.28
N GLY A 71 -14.56 -2.12 22.10
CA GLY A 71 -14.84 -3.49 22.56
C GLY A 71 -15.68 -4.36 21.61
N ASP A 72 -16.58 -3.77 20.82
CA ASP A 72 -17.62 -4.56 20.14
C ASP A 72 -17.48 -4.67 18.61
N ALA A 73 -16.49 -3.99 18.02
CA ALA A 73 -16.33 -3.96 16.58
C ALA A 73 -14.93 -4.42 16.16
N PHE A 74 -14.91 -5.31 15.18
CA PHE A 74 -13.71 -5.85 14.56
C PHE A 74 -13.57 -5.29 13.14
N ILE A 75 -12.34 -4.97 12.77
CA ILE A 75 -11.99 -4.47 11.44
C ILE A 75 -10.89 -5.34 10.81
N LEU A 76 -10.87 -5.40 9.48
CA LEU A 76 -9.74 -5.98 8.75
C LEU A 76 -8.67 -4.92 8.50
N VAL A 77 -7.43 -5.29 8.76
CA VAL A 77 -6.25 -4.49 8.47
C VAL A 77 -5.26 -5.32 7.67
N LYS A 78 -4.54 -4.70 6.75
CA LYS A 78 -3.46 -5.38 6.02
C LYS A 78 -2.24 -5.59 6.92
N ALA A 79 -1.42 -6.59 6.58
CA ALA A 79 -0.11 -6.75 7.18
C ALA A 79 0.80 -5.53 6.92
N ALA A 80 1.75 -5.30 7.82
CA ALA A 80 2.68 -4.19 7.68
C ALA A 80 3.61 -4.42 6.47
N ASN A 81 3.79 -3.40 5.64
CA ASN A 81 4.62 -3.45 4.43
C ASN A 81 4.16 -4.42 3.32
N THR A 82 2.90 -4.87 3.34
CA THR A 82 2.33 -5.71 2.26
C THR A 82 1.37 -4.93 1.37
N GLY A 83 1.29 -3.60 1.49
CA GLY A 83 0.35 -2.80 0.70
C GLY A 83 0.58 -2.92 -0.80
N ILE A 84 1.84 -2.97 -1.23
CA ILE A 84 2.24 -3.11 -2.64
C ILE A 84 1.92 -4.49 -3.24
N GLU A 85 1.61 -5.48 -2.39
CA GLU A 85 1.30 -6.84 -2.82
C GLU A 85 -0.12 -6.99 -3.36
N HIS A 86 -1.00 -6.06 -3.00
CA HIS A 86 -2.37 -6.01 -3.47
C HIS A 86 -2.45 -5.43 -4.88
N ASP A 87 -3.55 -5.71 -5.58
CA ASP A 87 -3.85 -5.05 -6.86
C ASP A 87 -3.96 -3.52 -6.65
N PRO A 88 -3.46 -2.65 -7.55
CA PRO A 88 -3.55 -1.19 -7.41
C PRO A 88 -4.99 -0.65 -7.23
N SER A 89 -5.99 -1.39 -7.71
CA SER A 89 -7.40 -1.08 -7.50
C SER A 89 -7.91 -1.51 -6.12
N CYS A 90 -7.17 -2.25 -5.31
CA CYS A 90 -7.63 -2.80 -4.03
C CYS A 90 -7.67 -1.74 -2.90
N VAL A 91 -8.67 -1.81 -2.01
CA VAL A 91 -8.70 -0.96 -0.79
C VAL A 91 -7.53 -1.16 0.17
N PHE A 92 -6.89 -2.32 0.14
CA PHE A 92 -5.71 -2.62 0.96
C PHE A 92 -4.39 -2.27 0.25
N PHE A 93 -4.47 -1.81 -1.01
CA PHE A 93 -3.29 -1.33 -1.71
C PHE A 93 -2.80 -0.02 -1.09
N SER A 94 -1.53 0.01 -0.74
CA SER A 94 -0.86 1.24 -0.32
C SER A 94 0.59 1.18 -0.75
N LEU A 95 1.09 2.24 -1.35
CA LEU A 95 2.53 2.40 -1.53
C LEU A 95 3.14 2.61 -0.14
N ASP A 96 4.03 1.71 0.28
CA ASP A 96 4.72 1.86 1.56
C ASP A 96 5.60 3.10 1.54
N ALA A 97 5.78 3.77 2.69
CA ALA A 97 6.63 4.96 2.81
C ALA A 97 8.07 4.75 2.30
N ARG A 98 8.52 3.49 2.21
CA ARG A 98 9.83 3.11 1.64
C ARG A 98 9.89 3.22 0.11
N HIS A 99 8.75 3.19 -0.57
CA HIS A 99 8.61 3.17 -2.02
C HIS A 99 8.03 4.48 -2.59
N THR A 100 7.52 5.38 -1.75
CA THR A 100 6.95 6.65 -2.19
C THR A 100 7.97 7.78 -2.34
N GLY A 101 9.26 7.55 -2.07
CA GLY A 101 10.25 8.63 -1.96
C GLY A 101 10.03 9.58 -0.78
N LEU A 102 8.94 9.41 -0.01
CA LEU A 102 8.58 10.24 1.15
C LEU A 102 9.42 9.95 2.40
N LYS A 103 10.31 8.96 2.39
CA LYS A 103 11.26 8.71 3.49
C LYS A 103 12.15 9.92 3.83
N GLY A 104 12.25 10.91 2.95
CA GLY A 104 13.01 12.14 3.20
C GLY A 104 12.26 13.22 3.98
N TYR A 105 10.94 13.19 4.08
CA TYR A 105 10.17 14.30 4.65
C TYR A 105 9.60 13.92 6.02
N ALA A 106 10.07 14.58 7.07
CA ALA A 106 9.42 14.53 8.38
C ALA A 106 7.99 15.12 8.31
N SER A 107 7.13 14.84 9.30
CA SER A 107 5.83 15.51 9.40
C SER A 107 6.03 17.00 9.73
N GLY A 108 5.28 17.92 9.07
CA GLY A 108 5.35 19.38 9.32
C GLY A 108 6.47 20.13 8.58
N VAL A 109 6.87 19.62 7.41
CA VAL A 109 8.11 19.97 6.71
C VAL A 109 8.00 21.10 5.71
N VAL A 110 6.82 21.26 5.09
CA VAL A 110 6.57 22.37 4.17
C VAL A 110 6.07 23.56 4.98
N ARG A 111 6.90 24.58 5.11
CA ARG A 111 6.49 25.88 5.64
C ARG A 111 6.45 26.85 4.47
N ILE A 112 5.28 27.38 4.18
CA ILE A 112 5.12 28.53 3.30
C ILE A 112 5.33 29.74 4.18
N THR A 113 6.45 30.44 3.99
CA THR A 113 6.68 31.71 4.69
C THR A 113 5.78 32.78 4.05
N THR A 114 5.43 33.80 4.83
CA THR A 114 4.52 34.89 4.44
C THR A 114 5.01 35.74 3.26
N GLU A 115 6.23 35.49 2.78
CA GLU A 115 6.89 36.18 1.68
C GLU A 115 6.84 35.39 0.36
N GLY A 116 6.19 34.22 0.35
CA GLY A 116 6.00 33.40 -0.85
C GLY A 116 7.06 32.32 -1.07
N ASP A 117 8.04 32.22 -0.17
CA ASP A 117 9.07 31.18 -0.22
C ASP A 117 8.62 29.88 0.47
N MET A 118 9.00 28.75 -0.11
CA MET A 118 8.68 27.42 0.40
C MET A 118 9.93 26.78 1.01
N ALA A 119 9.90 26.52 2.32
CA ALA A 119 10.97 25.80 3.02
C ALA A 119 10.58 24.34 3.22
N VAL A 120 11.47 23.42 2.81
CA VAL A 120 11.31 21.97 2.95
C VAL A 120 12.42 21.42 3.85
N ARG A 121 12.07 20.98 5.06
CA ARG A 121 12.99 20.27 5.97
C ARG A 121 13.09 18.77 5.65
N LEU A 122 14.29 18.28 5.36
CA LEU A 122 14.53 16.85 5.23
C LEU A 122 14.77 16.21 6.61
N GLY A 123 14.32 14.97 6.80
CA GLY A 123 14.55 14.18 8.03
C GLY A 123 15.98 13.62 8.17
N ILE A 124 16.79 13.76 7.12
CA ILE A 124 18.19 13.34 7.06
C ILE A 124 18.98 14.52 6.50
N GLY A 125 20.08 14.91 7.15
CA GLY A 125 20.97 15.96 6.64
C GLY A 125 21.62 15.53 5.32
N MET A 126 21.67 16.44 4.35
CA MET A 126 22.47 16.23 3.14
C MET A 126 23.93 16.54 3.48
N THR A 127 24.80 15.53 3.40
CA THR A 127 26.24 15.78 3.34
C THR A 127 26.60 16.00 1.88
N GLU A 128 27.22 17.14 1.59
CA GLU A 128 27.83 17.40 0.29
C GLU A 128 28.83 16.27 0.00
N LYS A 129 28.60 15.54 -1.09
CA LYS A 129 29.57 14.56 -1.56
C LYS A 129 30.61 15.36 -2.33
N ASP A 130 31.87 15.31 -1.91
CA ASP A 130 32.97 15.93 -2.63
C ASP A 130 32.85 15.66 -4.14
N PRO A 131 33.08 16.68 -4.99
CA PRO A 131 32.92 16.53 -6.42
C PRO A 131 33.80 15.36 -6.90
N PRO A 132 33.25 14.43 -7.70
CA PRO A 132 34.05 13.34 -8.24
C PRO A 132 35.15 13.94 -9.12
N GLU A 133 36.40 13.67 -8.77
CA GLU A 133 37.55 14.05 -9.57
C GLU A 133 37.44 13.36 -10.94
N ASN A 134 37.19 14.19 -11.97
CA ASN A 134 37.41 13.93 -13.39
C ASN A 134 36.86 12.60 -13.96
N GLN A 135 35.54 12.51 -14.15
CA GLN A 135 34.96 11.63 -15.18
C GLN A 135 34.40 12.48 -16.32
N LYS A 136 35.11 12.49 -17.45
CA LYS A 136 34.66 13.11 -18.71
C LYS A 136 33.28 12.55 -19.07
N CYS A 137 32.26 13.41 -19.05
CA CYS A 137 30.93 13.09 -19.54
C CYS A 137 31.03 12.65 -21.01
N LEU A 138 30.61 11.42 -21.29
CA LEU A 138 30.32 11.01 -22.65
C LEU A 138 29.09 11.79 -23.13
N PRO A 139 29.13 12.44 -24.31
CA PRO A 139 27.99 13.20 -24.79
C PRO A 139 26.80 12.28 -25.07
N CYS A 140 25.61 12.71 -24.63
CA CYS A 140 24.35 12.03 -24.90
C CYS A 140 24.11 11.92 -26.42
N PRO A 141 23.57 10.79 -26.92
CA PRO A 141 23.29 10.64 -28.34
C PRO A 141 22.16 11.60 -28.74
N MET A 142 22.49 12.56 -29.61
CA MET A 142 21.52 13.46 -30.24
C MET A 142 20.68 12.64 -31.22
N PHE A 143 19.35 12.65 -31.05
CA PHE A 143 18.42 12.19 -32.07
C PHE A 143 18.56 13.09 -33.30
N SER A 144 19.02 12.52 -34.42
CA SER A 144 19.10 13.21 -35.71
C SER A 144 17.76 13.16 -36.45
N ASP A 145 17.16 14.34 -36.59
CA ASP A 145 15.95 14.66 -37.37
C ASP A 145 16.16 14.35 -38.87
N GLN A 146 15.20 13.67 -39.48
CA GLN A 146 15.17 13.34 -40.90
C GLN A 146 14.65 14.53 -41.73
N LYS A 147 15.46 15.04 -42.65
CA LYS A 147 15.03 15.91 -43.77
C LYS A 147 16.18 15.98 -44.78
N GLU A 148 16.08 15.92 -46.10
CA GLU A 148 15.02 15.66 -47.07
C GLU A 148 15.77 15.50 -48.41
N VAL A 149 15.41 14.50 -49.20
CA VAL A 149 16.05 14.19 -50.49
C VAL A 149 15.55 15.17 -51.56
N ARG A 150 16.47 15.79 -52.32
CA ARG A 150 16.16 16.36 -53.64
C ARG A 150 17.04 15.68 -54.70
N PRO A 151 16.45 15.15 -55.79
CA PRO A 151 17.22 14.63 -56.92
C PRO A 151 17.60 15.77 -57.88
N GLN A 152 18.65 15.53 -58.68
CA GLN A 152 18.95 16.30 -59.89
C GLN A 152 18.07 15.86 -61.05
#